data_AF-A0A6S7BEK4-F1
#
_entry.id   AF-A0A6S7BEK4-F1
#
_cell.length_a   1.000
_cell.length_b   1.000
_cell.length_c   1.000
_cell.angle_alpha   90.00
_cell.angle_beta   90.00
_cell.angle_gamma   90.00
#
_symmetry.space_group_name_H-M   'P 1'
#
loop_
_entity.id
_entity.type
_entity.pdbx_description
1 polymer ?
#
loop_
_entity_poly.entity_id
_entity_poly.type
_entity_poly.pdbx_seq_one_letter_code
_entity_poly.pdbx_strand_id
1 'polypeptide(L)'
;MKTALREKSYFDTRATQEMARHLQAVPRSIQETMAYACRILAMTEQEAGLAGQISVRSERPGAYWTLRFGLGFDEATPADFIEVDRDLHTLTGDGMPNPATRFHLWVYEARPDVQSIIHTHSPWASALAAARQPLVISQMDMTPLHDDCAFLGEWPGVPIADQEGVIISEALGRKRAIILAHHGYLTAGGSCEEATYLSVYLERAARMQIRAQAFGPLTPVDDALAREAHDYLLKPSIVGATFNYWARQTHGIAPLPRPQA
;
A
#
# COMPACT_ATOMS: atom_id res chain seq x y z
N MET A 1 -35.09 33.73 -6.33
CA MET A 1 -35.27 32.34 -6.82
C MET A 1 -34.42 31.43 -5.94
N LYS A 2 -35.01 30.43 -5.26
CA LYS A 2 -34.23 29.36 -4.64
C LYS A 2 -33.93 28.34 -5.74
N THR A 3 -32.67 28.23 -6.13
CA THR A 3 -32.21 27.20 -7.07
C THR A 3 -32.53 25.83 -6.49
N ALA A 4 -33.21 24.96 -7.24
CA ALA A 4 -33.46 23.59 -6.81
C ALA A 4 -32.12 22.87 -6.59
N LEU A 5 -31.97 22.24 -5.42
CA LEU A 5 -30.81 21.40 -5.13
C LEU A 5 -30.87 20.16 -6.00
N ARG A 6 -29.71 19.74 -6.53
CA ARG A 6 -29.59 18.49 -7.28
C ARG A 6 -29.10 17.40 -6.35
N GLU A 7 -29.53 16.17 -6.61
CA GLU A 7 -29.06 14.99 -5.88
C GLU A 7 -27.54 14.80 -6.02
N LYS A 8 -26.91 14.24 -4.99
CA LYS A 8 -25.45 13.97 -4.98
C LYS A 8 -25.03 13.06 -6.13
N SER A 9 -25.86 12.08 -6.49
CA SER A 9 -25.63 11.15 -7.61
C SER A 9 -25.43 11.83 -8.96
N TYR A 10 -26.07 12.99 -9.18
CA TYR A 10 -25.86 13.80 -10.39
C TYR A 10 -24.41 14.29 -10.47
N PHE A 11 -23.90 14.84 -9.35
CA PHE A 11 -22.54 15.36 -9.30
C PHE A 11 -21.51 14.24 -9.35
N ASP A 12 -21.79 13.11 -8.68
CA ASP A 12 -20.90 11.95 -8.69
C ASP A 12 -20.74 11.35 -10.10
N THR A 13 -21.86 11.14 -10.80
CA THR A 13 -21.85 10.61 -12.17
C THR A 13 -21.06 11.53 -13.11
N ARG A 14 -21.36 12.84 -13.06
CA ARG A 14 -20.66 13.83 -13.88
C ARG A 14 -19.17 13.87 -13.55
N ALA A 15 -18.81 13.93 -12.27
CA ALA A 15 -17.41 13.97 -11.84
C ALA A 15 -16.65 12.72 -12.29
N THR A 16 -17.28 11.54 -12.21
CA THR A 16 -16.69 10.27 -12.67
C THR A 16 -16.38 10.30 -14.16
N GLN A 17 -17.31 10.79 -15.00
CA GLN A 17 -17.10 10.92 -16.44
C GLN A 17 -15.99 11.92 -16.77
N GLU A 18 -15.97 13.07 -16.11
CA GLU A 18 -14.94 14.09 -16.31
C GLU A 18 -13.56 13.59 -15.85
N MET A 19 -13.47 12.88 -14.72
CA MET A 19 -12.23 12.25 -14.26
C MET A 19 -11.71 11.24 -15.28
N ALA A 20 -12.57 10.37 -15.82
CA ALA A 20 -12.17 9.41 -16.85
C ALA A 20 -11.64 10.10 -18.12
N ARG A 21 -12.16 11.28 -18.46
CA ARG A 21 -11.72 12.07 -19.60
C ARG A 21 -10.40 12.80 -19.37
N HIS A 22 -10.20 13.35 -18.17
CA HIS A 22 -9.14 14.31 -17.88
C HIS A 22 -7.96 13.74 -17.09
N LEU A 23 -8.16 12.67 -16.33
CA LEU A 23 -7.14 12.02 -15.51
C LEU A 23 -6.61 10.77 -16.24
N GLN A 24 -5.91 11.01 -17.35
CA GLN A 24 -5.39 9.92 -18.18
C GLN A 24 -4.30 9.11 -17.47
N ALA A 25 -4.29 7.81 -17.73
CA ALA A 25 -3.23 6.93 -17.28
C ALA A 25 -1.89 7.34 -17.92
N VAL A 26 -0.81 7.23 -17.15
CA VAL A 26 0.55 7.44 -17.65
C VAL A 26 1.13 6.04 -17.93
N PRO A 27 1.42 5.68 -19.19
CA PRO A 27 1.99 4.38 -19.52
C PRO A 27 3.34 4.20 -18.81
N ARG A 28 3.48 3.08 -18.09
CA ARG A 28 4.71 2.64 -17.44
C ARG A 28 4.80 1.11 -17.52
N SER A 29 6.01 0.58 -17.60
CA SER A 29 6.24 -0.83 -17.28
C SER A 29 5.96 -1.09 -15.80
N ILE A 30 5.73 -2.36 -15.43
CA ILE A 30 5.45 -2.68 -14.03
C ILE A 30 6.65 -2.37 -13.13
N GLN A 31 7.88 -2.59 -13.60
CA GLN A 31 9.09 -2.28 -12.86
C GLN A 31 9.28 -0.76 -12.68
N GLU A 32 8.90 0.06 -13.66
CA GLU A 32 8.87 1.52 -13.49
C GLU A 32 7.84 1.95 -12.44
N THR A 33 6.62 1.40 -12.49
CA THR A 33 5.61 1.67 -11.46
C THR A 33 6.09 1.25 -10.08
N MET A 34 6.69 0.08 -9.93
CA MET A 34 7.24 -0.38 -8.64
C MET A 34 8.41 0.50 -8.17
N ALA A 35 9.30 0.95 -9.07
CA ALA A 35 10.38 1.88 -8.72
C ALA A 35 9.83 3.21 -8.18
N TYR A 36 8.79 3.75 -8.81
CA TYR A 36 8.09 4.93 -8.30
C TYR A 36 7.41 4.65 -6.96
N ALA A 37 6.77 3.50 -6.78
CA ALA A 37 6.16 3.12 -5.52
C ALA A 37 7.19 3.11 -4.38
N CYS A 38 8.34 2.47 -4.56
CA CYS A 38 9.45 2.51 -3.60
C CYS A 38 9.85 3.95 -3.27
N ARG A 39 10.11 4.79 -4.27
CA ARG A 39 10.49 6.19 -4.02
C ARG A 39 9.40 7.01 -3.33
N ILE A 40 8.13 6.72 -3.57
CA ILE A 40 7.01 7.34 -2.87
C ILE A 40 7.02 6.92 -1.40
N LEU A 41 7.24 5.63 -1.10
CA LEU A 41 7.36 5.14 0.27
C LEU A 41 8.51 5.86 1.01
N ALA A 42 9.68 5.95 0.37
CA ALA A 42 10.83 6.66 0.92
C ALA A 42 10.57 8.15 1.15
N MET A 43 10.03 8.86 0.15
CA MET A 43 9.63 10.27 0.25
C MET A 43 8.60 10.52 1.36
N THR A 44 7.80 9.50 1.72
CA THR A 44 6.82 9.57 2.80
C THR A 44 7.33 9.01 4.14
N GLU A 45 8.64 8.83 4.28
CA GLU A 45 9.35 8.39 5.49
C GLU A 45 8.91 6.99 5.97
N GLN A 46 8.58 6.09 5.05
CA GLN A 46 8.13 4.73 5.37
C GLN A 46 9.23 3.67 5.25
N GLU A 47 10.48 4.08 5.01
CA GLU A 47 11.65 3.21 5.03
C GLU A 47 12.04 2.81 6.46
N ALA A 48 12.59 1.59 6.60
CA ALA A 48 13.04 1.06 7.88
C ALA A 48 14.35 0.28 7.69
N GLY A 49 15.39 0.99 7.21
CA GLY A 49 16.60 0.34 6.72
C GLY A 49 16.28 -0.57 5.53
N LEU A 50 16.71 -1.83 5.60
CA LEU A 50 16.43 -2.84 4.57
C LEU A 50 15.16 -3.67 4.84
N ALA A 51 14.41 -3.35 5.90
CA ALA A 51 13.10 -3.94 6.15
C ALA A 51 12.04 -3.33 5.22
N GLY A 52 10.94 -4.06 5.07
CA GLY A 52 9.88 -3.73 4.12
C GLY A 52 10.05 -4.47 2.80
N GLN A 53 8.91 -4.75 2.16
CA GLN A 53 8.84 -5.48 0.90
C GLN A 53 7.75 -4.86 0.03
N ILE A 54 8.02 -4.81 -1.27
CA ILE A 54 7.00 -4.57 -2.29
C ILE A 54 7.02 -5.73 -3.27
N SER A 55 5.85 -6.19 -3.67
CA SER A 55 5.72 -7.22 -4.68
C SER A 55 4.57 -6.96 -5.62
N VAL A 56 4.66 -7.51 -6.83
CA VAL A 56 3.58 -7.51 -7.82
C VAL A 56 3.51 -8.89 -8.48
N ARG A 57 2.30 -9.37 -8.79
CA ARG A 57 2.11 -10.60 -9.57
C ARG A 57 2.72 -10.45 -10.96
N SER A 58 3.51 -11.44 -11.41
CA SER A 58 4.05 -11.45 -12.77
C SER A 58 3.01 -11.93 -13.78
N GLU A 59 3.22 -11.60 -15.06
CA GLU A 59 2.50 -12.22 -16.18
C GLU A 59 2.81 -13.72 -16.29
N ARG A 60 3.98 -14.16 -15.81
CA ARG A 60 4.32 -15.58 -15.68
C ARG A 60 3.50 -16.21 -14.55
N PRO A 61 2.69 -17.25 -14.81
CA PRO A 61 1.88 -17.89 -13.77
C PRO A 61 2.73 -18.40 -12.61
N GLY A 62 2.31 -18.09 -11.37
CA GLY A 62 3.00 -18.52 -10.15
C GLY A 62 4.32 -17.78 -9.87
N ALA A 63 4.59 -16.68 -10.57
CA ALA A 63 5.76 -15.84 -10.34
C ALA A 63 5.39 -14.41 -9.94
N TYR A 64 6.34 -13.71 -9.31
CA TYR A 64 6.12 -12.41 -8.68
C TYR A 64 7.35 -11.52 -8.86
N TRP A 65 7.14 -10.25 -9.16
CA TRP A 65 8.18 -9.23 -9.12
C TRP A 65 8.37 -8.73 -7.69
N THR A 66 9.62 -8.52 -7.27
CA THR A 66 9.99 -7.89 -5.98
C THR A 66 11.29 -7.11 -6.13
N LEU A 67 11.50 -6.11 -5.26
CA LEU A 67 12.80 -5.44 -5.17
C LEU A 67 13.84 -6.46 -4.68
N ARG A 68 15.01 -6.53 -5.33
CA ARG A 68 16.12 -7.35 -4.85
C ARG A 68 16.58 -6.84 -3.48
N PHE A 69 16.91 -7.76 -2.59
CA PHE A 69 17.35 -7.44 -1.24
C PHE A 69 18.73 -6.75 -1.23
N GLY A 70 18.93 -5.88 -0.26
CA GLY A 70 20.16 -5.09 -0.13
C GLY A 70 20.07 -3.65 -0.63
N LEU A 71 18.87 -3.18 -1.00
CA LEU A 71 18.61 -1.79 -1.38
C LEU A 71 17.57 -1.14 -0.46
N GLY A 72 17.76 0.14 -0.17
CA GLY A 72 16.70 1.02 0.31
C GLY A 72 15.65 1.31 -0.76
N PHE A 73 14.47 1.75 -0.35
CA PHE A 73 13.39 2.10 -1.28
C PHE A 73 13.70 3.34 -2.13
N ASP A 74 14.49 4.28 -1.63
CA ASP A 74 14.96 5.46 -2.36
C ASP A 74 15.95 5.10 -3.51
N GLU A 75 16.70 4.02 -3.34
CA GLU A 75 17.68 3.51 -4.30
C GLU A 75 17.04 2.78 -5.50
N ALA A 76 15.80 2.29 -5.35
CA ALA A 76 15.16 1.41 -6.32
C ALA A 76 15.09 1.99 -7.74
N THR A 77 15.61 1.26 -8.72
CA THR A 77 15.43 1.53 -10.16
C THR A 77 14.64 0.39 -10.82
N PRO A 78 14.07 0.60 -12.03
CA PRO A 78 13.36 -0.47 -12.73
C PRO A 78 14.21 -1.73 -12.96
N ALA A 79 15.53 -1.59 -13.04
CA ALA A 79 16.46 -2.70 -13.23
C ALA A 79 16.76 -3.51 -11.96
N ASP A 80 16.32 -3.04 -10.78
CA ASP A 80 16.56 -3.71 -9.50
C ASP A 80 15.45 -4.70 -9.11
N PHE A 81 14.39 -4.78 -9.92
CA PHE A 81 13.30 -5.73 -9.71
C PHE A 81 13.65 -7.08 -10.31
N ILE A 82 13.50 -8.12 -9.48
CA ILE A 82 13.70 -9.52 -9.85
C ILE A 82 12.35 -10.22 -9.86
N GLU A 83 12.22 -11.22 -10.73
CA GLU A 83 11.07 -12.12 -10.76
C GLU A 83 11.42 -13.38 -9.97
N VAL A 84 10.53 -13.83 -9.08
CA VAL A 84 10.73 -15.00 -8.22
C VAL A 84 9.57 -15.98 -8.31
N ASP A 85 9.81 -17.25 -8.04
CA ASP A 85 8.76 -18.28 -7.91
C ASP A 85 8.14 -18.30 -6.49
N ARG A 86 7.29 -19.30 -6.23
CA ARG A 86 6.62 -19.47 -4.93
C ARG A 86 7.55 -19.84 -3.76
N ASP A 87 8.75 -20.31 -4.07
CA ASP A 87 9.77 -20.66 -3.08
C ASP A 87 10.83 -19.57 -2.95
N LEU A 88 10.59 -18.40 -3.57
CA LEU A 88 11.51 -17.26 -3.63
C LEU A 88 12.82 -17.54 -4.39
N HIS A 89 12.83 -18.50 -5.32
CA HIS A 89 13.94 -18.64 -6.25
C HIS A 89 13.86 -17.57 -7.35
N THR A 90 14.97 -16.87 -7.58
CA THR A 90 15.08 -15.89 -8.66
C THR A 90 14.97 -16.57 -10.03
N LEU A 91 13.95 -16.17 -10.81
CA LEU A 91 13.68 -16.62 -12.18
C LEU A 91 14.22 -15.65 -13.23
N THR A 92 14.17 -14.34 -12.95
CA THR A 92 14.63 -13.27 -13.85
C THR A 92 15.32 -12.18 -13.05
N GLY A 93 16.44 -11.66 -13.56
CA GLY A 93 17.25 -10.62 -12.92
C GLY A 93 18.41 -11.18 -12.09
N ASP A 94 19.07 -10.32 -11.32
CA ASP A 94 20.23 -10.68 -10.49
C ASP A 94 20.01 -10.27 -9.02
N GLY A 95 20.52 -11.08 -8.10
CA GLY A 95 20.31 -10.97 -6.67
C GLY A 95 19.25 -11.92 -6.10
N MET A 96 18.85 -11.65 -4.87
CA MET A 96 17.90 -12.47 -4.10
C MET A 96 16.75 -11.62 -3.57
N PRO A 97 15.56 -12.18 -3.34
CA PRO A 97 14.47 -11.46 -2.70
C PRO A 97 14.71 -11.29 -1.20
N ASN A 98 14.02 -10.34 -0.57
CA ASN A 98 13.93 -10.30 0.88
C ASN A 98 13.20 -11.59 1.35
N PRO A 99 13.76 -12.42 2.25
CA PRO A 99 13.12 -13.67 2.69
C PRO A 99 11.71 -13.47 3.28
N ALA A 100 11.45 -12.31 3.89
CA ALA A 100 10.14 -11.95 4.41
C ALA A 100 9.10 -11.69 3.31
N THR A 101 9.47 -11.66 2.03
CA THR A 101 8.48 -11.64 0.93
C THR A 101 7.60 -12.90 0.94
N ARG A 102 7.99 -13.96 1.69
CA ARG A 102 7.27 -15.23 1.78
C ARG A 102 5.80 -15.07 2.19
N PHE A 103 5.48 -14.22 3.17
CA PHE A 103 4.07 -14.06 3.57
C PHE A 103 3.21 -13.34 2.52
N HIS A 104 3.82 -12.54 1.62
CA HIS A 104 3.08 -11.98 0.47
C HIS A 104 2.53 -13.10 -0.41
N LEU A 105 3.28 -14.19 -0.59
CA LEU A 105 2.92 -15.32 -1.45
C LEU A 105 1.66 -16.04 -0.92
N TRP A 106 1.56 -16.21 0.40
CA TRP A 106 0.36 -16.74 1.06
C TRP A 106 -0.87 -15.86 0.86
N VAL A 107 -0.69 -14.53 0.93
CA VAL A 107 -1.77 -13.58 0.62
C VAL A 107 -2.17 -13.70 -0.86
N TYR A 108 -1.22 -13.77 -1.80
CA TYR A 108 -1.55 -13.91 -3.23
C TYR A 108 -2.26 -15.22 -3.57
N GLU A 109 -1.97 -16.31 -2.85
CA GLU A 109 -2.64 -17.60 -3.00
C GLU A 109 -4.08 -17.53 -2.47
N ALA A 110 -4.29 -16.94 -1.30
CA ALA A 110 -5.62 -16.76 -0.72
C ALA A 110 -6.47 -15.71 -1.46
N ARG A 111 -5.82 -14.75 -2.14
CA ARG A 111 -6.46 -13.57 -2.77
C ARG A 111 -6.05 -13.40 -4.24
N PRO A 112 -6.69 -14.11 -5.18
CA PRO A 112 -6.44 -13.95 -6.62
C PRO A 112 -6.71 -12.53 -7.15
N ASP A 113 -7.56 -11.77 -6.47
CA ASP A 113 -7.86 -10.37 -6.80
C ASP A 113 -6.70 -9.41 -6.49
N VAL A 114 -5.81 -9.77 -5.56
CA VAL A 114 -4.64 -8.96 -5.20
C VAL A 114 -3.55 -9.11 -6.27
N GLN A 115 -3.09 -7.97 -6.77
CA GLN A 115 -2.02 -7.87 -7.77
C GLN A 115 -0.75 -7.26 -7.21
N SER A 116 -0.82 -6.49 -6.13
CA SER A 116 0.36 -5.92 -5.47
C SER A 116 0.21 -5.90 -3.96
N ILE A 117 1.32 -6.09 -3.26
CA ILE A 117 1.41 -6.06 -1.80
C ILE A 117 2.59 -5.19 -1.39
N ILE A 118 2.37 -4.33 -0.40
CA ILE A 118 3.39 -3.53 0.25
C ILE A 118 3.36 -3.82 1.75
N HIS A 119 4.52 -4.10 2.32
CA HIS A 119 4.75 -4.19 3.75
C HIS A 119 5.85 -3.21 4.14
N THR A 120 5.62 -2.43 5.19
CA THR A 120 6.64 -1.55 5.75
C THR A 120 6.56 -1.50 7.28
N HIS A 121 7.64 -0.99 7.89
CA HIS A 121 7.70 -0.65 9.31
C HIS A 121 7.70 0.87 9.48
N SER A 122 6.72 1.54 8.85
CA SER A 122 6.62 3.00 8.87
C SER A 122 6.43 3.54 10.31
N PRO A 123 6.97 4.72 10.65
CA PRO A 123 7.03 5.21 12.02
C PRO A 123 5.68 5.28 12.75
N TRP A 124 4.64 5.84 12.14
CA TRP A 124 3.36 6.09 12.81
C TRP A 124 2.51 4.83 12.91
N ALA A 125 2.44 4.03 11.85
CA ALA A 125 1.77 2.73 11.89
C ALA A 125 2.46 1.77 12.86
N SER A 126 3.80 1.78 12.91
CA SER A 126 4.57 0.96 13.85
C SER A 126 4.34 1.39 15.30
N ALA A 127 4.11 2.68 15.57
CA ALA A 127 3.72 3.14 16.90
C ALA A 127 2.36 2.56 17.33
N LEU A 128 1.36 2.49 16.44
CA LEU A 128 0.09 1.81 16.72
C LEU A 128 0.29 0.30 16.90
N ALA A 129 1.09 -0.33 16.04
CA ALA A 129 1.42 -1.75 16.15
C ALA A 129 2.11 -2.08 17.49
N ALA A 130 3.04 -1.24 17.94
CA ALA A 130 3.72 -1.38 19.23
C ALA A 130 2.76 -1.20 20.41
N ALA A 131 1.80 -0.27 20.29
CA ALA A 131 0.74 -0.05 21.27
C ALA A 131 -0.41 -1.07 21.18
N ARG A 132 -0.34 -2.03 20.25
CA ARG A 132 -1.39 -3.02 19.97
C ARG A 132 -2.76 -2.36 19.73
N GLN A 133 -2.77 -1.23 19.03
CA GLN A 133 -3.99 -0.48 18.72
C GLN A 133 -4.40 -0.71 17.27
N PRO A 134 -5.69 -1.01 17.00
CA PRO A 134 -6.21 -0.99 15.64
C PRO A 134 -6.29 0.45 15.10
N LEU A 135 -6.41 0.57 13.77
CA LEU A 135 -6.63 1.85 13.12
C LEU A 135 -8.08 2.32 13.34
N VAL A 136 -8.24 3.61 13.64
CA VAL A 136 -9.55 4.28 13.81
C VAL A 136 -9.68 5.36 12.74
N ILE A 137 -10.67 5.22 11.87
CA ILE A 137 -10.93 6.19 10.79
C ILE A 137 -11.74 7.35 11.34
N SER A 138 -11.06 8.44 11.68
CA SER A 138 -11.64 9.66 12.27
C SER A 138 -11.62 10.88 11.33
N GLN A 139 -11.17 10.71 10.09
CA GLN A 139 -11.12 11.78 9.10
C GLN A 139 -11.42 11.26 7.68
N MET A 140 -12.14 12.07 6.89
CA MET A 140 -12.73 11.68 5.61
C MET A 140 -11.71 11.17 4.58
N ASP A 141 -10.54 11.79 4.47
CA ASP A 141 -9.51 11.37 3.50
C ASP A 141 -8.92 10.00 3.85
N MET A 142 -9.11 9.51 5.09
CA MET A 142 -8.64 8.19 5.55
C MET A 142 -9.70 7.09 5.35
N THR A 143 -10.89 7.44 4.84
CA THR A 143 -11.97 6.47 4.57
C THR A 143 -11.66 5.37 3.55
N PRO A 144 -10.64 5.45 2.67
CA PRO A 144 -10.19 4.27 1.91
C PRO A 144 -9.80 3.05 2.78
N LEU A 145 -9.60 3.23 4.08
CA LEU A 145 -9.30 2.19 5.06
C LEU A 145 -10.48 1.86 6.00
N HIS A 146 -11.64 2.50 5.80
CA HIS A 146 -12.84 2.28 6.61
C HIS A 146 -13.41 0.89 6.38
N ASP A 147 -13.58 0.12 7.47
CA ASP A 147 -13.94 -1.30 7.42
C ASP A 147 -13.03 -2.11 6.46
N ASP A 148 -11.79 -1.66 6.28
CA ASP A 148 -10.86 -2.25 5.30
C ASP A 148 -9.40 -2.31 5.78
N CYS A 149 -9.21 -2.07 7.08
CA CYS A 149 -7.97 -2.32 7.78
C CYS A 149 -8.22 -3.36 8.89
N ALA A 150 -7.64 -4.55 8.74
CA ALA A 150 -7.63 -5.59 9.74
C ALA A 150 -6.63 -5.28 10.87
N PHE A 151 -6.71 -6.04 11.96
CA PHE A 151 -5.75 -5.98 13.04
C PHE A 151 -5.39 -7.40 13.51
N LEU A 152 -4.11 -7.73 13.48
CA LEU A 152 -3.57 -8.95 14.07
C LEU A 152 -2.93 -8.60 15.42
N GLY A 153 -3.56 -9.04 16.51
CA GLY A 153 -3.18 -8.67 17.87
C GLY A 153 -2.03 -9.47 18.49
N GLU A 154 -1.64 -10.59 17.88
CA GLU A 154 -0.58 -11.48 18.34
C GLU A 154 0.47 -11.64 17.23
N TRP A 155 1.73 -11.30 17.54
CA TRP A 155 2.81 -11.36 16.57
C TRP A 155 3.23 -12.81 16.32
N PRO A 156 3.15 -13.34 15.09
CA PRO A 156 3.48 -14.73 14.82
C PRO A 156 4.99 -14.99 14.72
N GLY A 157 5.83 -13.95 14.86
CA GLY A 157 7.28 -14.02 14.67
C GLY A 157 7.71 -13.40 13.35
N VAL A 158 9.00 -13.57 13.01
CA VAL A 158 9.57 -13.05 11.76
C VAL A 158 9.02 -13.88 10.58
N PRO A 159 8.35 -13.27 9.58
CA PRO A 159 7.55 -14.01 8.61
C PRO A 159 8.37 -14.58 7.44
N ILE A 160 9.30 -15.48 7.77
CA ILE A 160 10.16 -16.18 6.81
C ILE A 160 9.75 -17.63 6.58
N ALA A 161 8.76 -18.15 7.33
CA ALA A 161 8.23 -19.49 7.17
C ALA A 161 6.73 -19.44 6.81
N ASP A 162 6.18 -20.60 6.49
CA ASP A 162 4.83 -20.74 5.96
C ASP A 162 3.75 -20.43 7.02
N GLN A 163 4.01 -20.78 8.28
CA GLN A 163 3.04 -20.64 9.36
C GLN A 163 2.69 -19.16 9.62
N GLU A 164 3.67 -18.27 9.60
CA GLU A 164 3.45 -16.83 9.73
C GLU A 164 2.65 -16.30 8.53
N GLY A 165 2.94 -16.81 7.33
CA GLY A 165 2.20 -16.49 6.11
C GLY A 165 0.71 -16.84 6.19
N VAL A 166 0.40 -18.05 6.66
CA VAL A 166 -0.98 -18.50 6.90
C VAL A 166 -1.69 -17.58 7.89
N ILE A 167 -1.09 -17.33 9.06
CA ILE A 167 -1.70 -16.52 10.12
C ILE A 167 -1.99 -15.09 9.63
N ILE A 168 -1.03 -14.45 8.95
CA ILE A 168 -1.19 -13.09 8.45
C ILE A 168 -2.24 -13.03 7.35
N SER A 169 -2.25 -14.00 6.43
CA SER A 169 -3.22 -14.07 5.33
C SER A 169 -4.65 -14.27 5.85
N GLU A 170 -4.84 -15.18 6.81
CA GLU A 170 -6.14 -15.41 7.45
C GLU A 170 -6.63 -14.17 8.20
N ALA A 171 -5.74 -13.49 8.93
CA ALA A 171 -6.08 -12.27 9.66
C ALA A 171 -6.43 -11.09 8.74
N LEU A 172 -5.77 -10.97 7.58
CA LEU A 172 -6.12 -9.99 6.55
C LEU A 172 -7.52 -10.28 5.98
N GLY A 173 -7.82 -11.57 5.73
CA GLY A 173 -9.08 -12.02 5.17
C GLY A 173 -9.38 -11.33 3.84
N ARG A 174 -10.51 -10.63 3.77
CA ARG A 174 -10.95 -9.89 2.57
C ARG A 174 -10.53 -8.42 2.55
N LYS A 175 -9.94 -7.92 3.63
CA LYS A 175 -9.55 -6.51 3.73
C LYS A 175 -8.30 -6.23 2.87
N ARG A 176 -8.04 -4.95 2.59
CA ARG A 176 -6.88 -4.49 1.81
C ARG A 176 -5.75 -3.92 2.64
N ALA A 177 -5.95 -3.77 3.95
CA ALA A 177 -4.89 -3.38 4.87
C ALA A 177 -4.93 -4.22 6.15
N ILE A 178 -3.80 -4.30 6.84
CA ILE A 178 -3.71 -4.89 8.17
C ILE A 178 -2.60 -4.23 8.99
N ILE A 179 -2.89 -3.91 10.25
CA ILE A 179 -1.87 -3.60 11.26
C ILE A 179 -1.50 -4.88 12.00
N LEU A 180 -0.20 -5.15 12.09
CA LEU A 180 0.37 -6.34 12.72
C LEU A 180 1.04 -5.92 14.03
N ALA A 181 0.46 -6.28 15.18
CA ALA A 181 1.02 -5.95 16.49
C ALA A 181 2.51 -6.34 16.59
N HIS A 182 3.31 -5.46 17.21
CA HIS A 182 4.79 -5.61 17.35
C HIS A 182 5.60 -5.71 16.05
N HIS A 183 5.01 -5.44 14.88
CA HIS A 183 5.69 -5.61 13.60
C HIS A 183 5.59 -4.38 12.68
N GLY A 184 4.42 -4.10 12.12
CA GLY A 184 4.25 -3.06 11.10
C GLY A 184 2.87 -3.16 10.45
N TYR A 185 2.76 -2.84 9.16
CA TYR A 185 1.50 -3.01 8.42
C TYR A 185 1.73 -3.70 7.08
N LEU A 186 0.66 -4.24 6.49
CA LEU A 186 0.62 -4.66 5.09
C LEU A 186 -0.57 -3.98 4.38
N THR A 187 -0.39 -3.61 3.12
CA THR A 187 -1.46 -3.25 2.19
C THR A 187 -1.46 -4.18 0.97
N ALA A 188 -2.64 -4.49 0.47
CA ALA A 188 -2.90 -5.36 -0.67
C ALA A 188 -3.85 -4.65 -1.64
N GLY A 189 -3.41 -4.43 -2.88
CA GLY A 189 -4.17 -3.72 -3.91
C GLY A 189 -4.39 -4.56 -5.16
N GLY A 190 -5.43 -4.22 -5.92
CA GLY A 190 -5.67 -4.71 -7.28
C GLY A 190 -4.69 -4.15 -8.31
N SER A 191 -3.85 -3.18 -7.92
CA SER A 191 -2.70 -2.70 -8.68
C SER A 191 -1.58 -2.21 -7.74
N CYS A 192 -0.38 -1.98 -8.28
CA CYS A 192 0.73 -1.40 -7.53
C CYS A 192 0.41 0.03 -7.04
N GLU A 193 -0.28 0.82 -7.87
CA GLU A 193 -0.73 2.16 -7.52
C GLU A 193 -1.73 2.15 -6.36
N GLU A 194 -2.69 1.21 -6.35
CA GLU A 194 -3.65 1.09 -5.24
C GLU A 194 -2.97 0.65 -3.94
N ALA A 195 -2.08 -0.35 -3.99
CA ALA A 195 -1.33 -0.78 -2.81
C ALA A 195 -0.49 0.38 -2.22
N THR A 196 0.16 1.17 -3.09
CA THR A 196 0.93 2.38 -2.72
C THR A 196 0.03 3.46 -2.14
N TYR A 197 -1.13 3.70 -2.75
CA TYR A 197 -2.14 4.62 -2.25
C TYR A 197 -2.57 4.27 -0.84
N LEU A 198 -3.02 3.04 -0.62
CA LEU A 198 -3.43 2.57 0.70
C LEU A 198 -2.30 2.66 1.73
N SER A 199 -1.07 2.33 1.34
CA SER A 199 0.11 2.41 2.20
C SER A 199 0.37 3.85 2.68
N VAL A 200 0.37 4.82 1.77
CA VAL A 200 0.56 6.24 2.11
C VAL A 200 -0.58 6.75 3.01
N TYR A 201 -1.82 6.36 2.74
CA TYR A 201 -2.96 6.76 3.55
C TYR A 201 -3.00 6.06 4.91
N LEU A 202 -2.51 4.83 5.04
CA LEU A 202 -2.43 4.11 6.31
C LEU A 202 -1.46 4.81 7.25
N GLU A 203 -0.27 5.16 6.77
CA GLU A 203 0.69 5.90 7.58
C GLU A 203 0.16 7.28 8.00
N ARG A 204 -0.53 7.98 7.09
CA ARG A 204 -1.19 9.26 7.39
C ARG A 204 -2.31 9.11 8.41
N ALA A 205 -3.11 8.04 8.31
CA ALA A 205 -4.19 7.75 9.24
C ALA A 205 -3.64 7.44 10.63
N ALA A 206 -2.57 6.63 10.72
CA ALA A 206 -1.91 6.33 11.99
C ALA A 206 -1.35 7.60 12.64
N ARG A 207 -0.68 8.46 11.85
CA ARG A 207 -0.18 9.76 12.32
C ARG A 207 -1.31 10.65 12.84
N MET A 208 -2.44 10.69 12.12
CA MET A 208 -3.62 11.47 12.52
C MET A 208 -4.19 10.96 13.83
N GLN A 209 -4.41 9.64 13.95
CA GLN A 209 -4.92 8.98 15.16
C GLN A 209 -4.08 9.33 16.38
N ILE A 210 -2.76 9.18 16.31
CA ILE A 210 -1.84 9.46 17.42
C ILE A 210 -1.89 10.94 17.81
N ARG A 211 -1.85 11.86 16.84
CA ARG A 211 -1.85 13.30 17.11
C ARG A 211 -3.19 13.81 17.63
N ALA A 212 -4.29 13.27 17.11
CA ALA A 212 -5.63 13.69 17.50
C ALA A 212 -6.01 13.23 18.93
N GLN A 213 -5.44 12.12 19.41
CA GLN A 213 -5.66 11.65 20.79
C GLN A 213 -5.23 12.67 21.87
N ALA A 214 -4.32 13.59 21.55
CA ALA A 214 -3.94 14.68 22.45
C ALA A 214 -5.12 15.61 22.80
N PHE A 215 -6.19 15.62 22.00
CA PHE A 215 -7.38 16.43 22.22
C PHE A 215 -8.54 15.66 22.89
N GLY A 216 -8.34 14.38 23.20
CA GLY A 216 -9.34 13.52 23.86
C GLY A 216 -9.64 12.24 23.07
N PRO A 217 -10.71 11.52 23.45
CA PRO A 217 -11.14 10.30 22.75
C PRO A 217 -11.42 10.58 21.28
N LEU A 218 -11.01 9.64 20.42
CA LEU A 218 -11.29 9.73 18.98
C LEU A 218 -12.74 9.37 18.69
N THR A 219 -13.37 10.15 17.82
CA THR A 219 -14.68 9.86 17.25
C THR A 219 -14.50 9.40 15.81
N PRO A 220 -14.93 8.17 15.45
CA PRO A 220 -14.92 7.72 14.07
C PRO A 220 -15.82 8.58 13.17
N VAL A 221 -15.53 8.59 11.87
CA VAL A 221 -16.47 9.11 10.87
C VAL A 221 -17.74 8.24 10.90
N ASP A 222 -18.90 8.87 10.66
CA ASP A 222 -20.17 8.14 10.50
C ASP A 222 -20.05 7.02 9.46
N ASP A 223 -20.55 5.83 9.77
CA ASP A 223 -20.33 4.62 8.96
C ASP A 223 -20.87 4.76 7.53
N ALA A 224 -22.05 5.34 7.35
CA ALA A 224 -22.65 5.49 6.04
C ALA A 224 -21.88 6.52 5.19
N LEU A 225 -21.49 7.64 5.79
CA LEU A 225 -20.67 8.65 5.13
C LEU A 225 -19.26 8.14 4.82
N ALA A 226 -18.69 7.32 5.71
CA ALA A 226 -17.38 6.72 5.53
C ALA A 226 -17.37 5.69 4.39
N ARG A 227 -18.39 4.82 4.28
CA ARG A 227 -18.55 3.89 3.15
C ARG A 227 -18.70 4.63 1.82
N GLU A 228 -19.48 5.71 1.81
CA GLU A 228 -19.66 6.51 0.59
C GLU A 228 -18.34 7.17 0.15
N ALA A 229 -17.60 7.76 1.09
CA ALA A 229 -16.31 8.39 0.81
C ALA A 229 -15.23 7.37 0.44
N HIS A 230 -15.22 6.20 1.07
CA HIS A 230 -14.37 5.06 0.75
C HIS A 230 -14.48 4.71 -0.75
N ASP A 231 -15.70 4.44 -1.22
CA ASP A 231 -15.95 4.02 -2.61
C ASP A 231 -15.60 5.13 -3.60
N TYR A 232 -15.86 6.39 -3.23
CA TYR A 232 -15.52 7.53 -4.06
C TYR A 232 -14.00 7.71 -4.20
N LEU A 233 -13.26 7.68 -3.10
CA LEU A 233 -11.81 7.94 -3.08
C LEU A 233 -11.00 6.79 -3.72
N LEU A 234 -11.55 5.58 -3.72
CA LEU A 234 -10.93 4.41 -4.35
C LEU A 234 -11.26 4.26 -5.85
N LYS A 235 -11.96 5.22 -6.45
CA LYS A 235 -12.13 5.23 -7.92
C LYS A 235 -10.76 5.16 -8.61
N PRO A 236 -10.58 4.29 -9.63
CA PRO A 236 -9.29 4.11 -10.30
C PRO A 236 -8.66 5.42 -10.81
N SER A 237 -9.49 6.37 -11.26
CA SER A 237 -9.03 7.69 -11.71
C SER A 237 -8.42 8.53 -10.58
N ILE A 238 -8.95 8.43 -9.36
CA ILE A 238 -8.42 9.16 -8.18
C ILE A 238 -7.13 8.50 -7.70
N VAL A 239 -7.13 7.18 -7.56
CA VAL A 239 -5.94 6.41 -7.16
C VAL A 239 -4.80 6.65 -8.15
N GLY A 240 -5.05 6.47 -9.45
CA GLY A 240 -4.04 6.65 -10.49
C GLY A 240 -3.54 8.10 -10.61
N ALA A 241 -4.43 9.10 -10.54
CA ALA A 241 -4.01 10.50 -10.58
C ALA A 241 -3.18 10.90 -9.35
N THR A 242 -3.56 10.40 -8.17
CA THR A 242 -2.82 10.62 -6.93
C THR A 242 -1.43 9.98 -6.97
N PHE A 243 -1.34 8.72 -7.42
CA PHE A 243 -0.06 8.05 -7.63
C PHE A 243 0.82 8.83 -8.63
N ASN A 244 0.25 9.23 -9.77
CA ASN A 244 0.97 10.03 -10.76
C ASN A 244 1.47 11.37 -10.21
N TYR A 245 0.70 12.00 -9.32
CA TYR A 245 1.12 13.20 -8.63
C TYR A 245 2.33 12.93 -7.72
N TRP A 246 2.27 11.91 -6.86
CA TRP A 246 3.40 11.55 -6.00
C TRP A 246 4.63 11.12 -6.80
N ALA A 247 4.45 10.36 -7.88
CA ALA A 247 5.54 10.00 -8.79
C ALA A 247 6.26 11.23 -9.37
N ARG A 248 5.54 12.33 -9.63
CA ARG A 248 6.19 13.58 -10.05
C ARG A 248 7.02 14.22 -8.93
N GLN A 249 6.66 14.00 -7.66
CA GLN A 249 7.39 14.54 -6.51
C GLN A 249 8.68 13.77 -6.22
N THR A 250 8.77 12.50 -6.62
CA THR A 250 9.99 11.70 -6.40
C THR A 250 11.18 12.14 -7.27
N HIS A 251 10.96 12.96 -8.32
CA HIS A 251 12.03 13.47 -9.18
C HIS A 251 13.04 14.39 -8.46
N GLY A 252 12.74 14.84 -7.23
CA GLY A 252 13.70 15.53 -6.37
C GLY A 252 14.71 14.61 -5.67
N ILE A 253 14.53 13.29 -5.74
CA ILE A 253 15.40 12.28 -5.13
C ILE A 253 16.23 11.64 -6.25
N ALA A 254 17.47 12.08 -6.41
CA ALA A 254 18.37 11.51 -7.40
C ALA A 254 18.75 10.07 -7.01
N PRO A 255 18.70 9.07 -7.92
CA PRO A 255 19.25 7.75 -7.64
C PRO A 255 20.75 7.87 -7.35
N LEU A 256 21.23 7.12 -6.37
CA LEU A 256 22.67 7.02 -6.12
C LEU A 256 23.36 6.41 -7.35
N PRO A 257 24.49 6.97 -7.80
CA PRO A 257 25.24 6.40 -8.91
C PRO A 257 25.69 4.98 -8.54
N ARG A 258 25.51 4.03 -9.47
CA ARG A 258 26.00 2.66 -9.29
C ARG A 258 27.50 2.68 -9.01
N PRO A 259 28.02 1.90 -8.04
CA PRO A 259 29.44 1.62 -7.96
C PRO A 259 29.89 1.08 -9.32
N GLN A 260 30.94 1.67 -9.91
CA GLN A 260 31.58 1.06 -11.07
C GLN A 260 32.15 -0.28 -10.61
N ALA A 261 31.75 -1.35 -11.30
CA ALA A 261 32.23 -2.71 -11.06
C ALA A 261 33.73 -2.82 -11.33
#